data_AF-A0A5C7JPQ0-F1
#
_entry.id   AF-A0A5C7JPQ0-F1
#
_cell.length_a   1.000
_cell.length_b   1.000
_cell.length_c   1.000
_cell.angle_alpha   90.00
_cell.angle_beta   90.00
_cell.angle_gamma   90.00
#
_symmetry.space_group_name_H-M   'P 1'
#
loop_
_entity.id
_entity.type
_entity.pdbx_description
1 polymer ?
#
loop_
_entity_poly.entity_id
_entity_poly.type
_entity_poly.pdbx_seq_one_letter_code
_entity_poly.pdbx_strand_id
1 'polypeptide(L)'
;MSSPVINDQECIEDLINAELVTYTQANGVKEFTITNKGTILMETLDGYFLKAKKKTNIQLMGKSFLDKIESYRDVFPAGKLPSGKPARNNVKALSESFRWFFETYDYTWDEIMAATKMYVNEYRENNYLYMQTSQYFVAKQDKHKVKTSTLADYCDMIRDGVQTEQEHFTEKVV
;
A
#
# COMPACT_ATOMS: atom_id res chain seq x y z
N MET A 1 5.68 7.13 -31.53
CA MET A 1 6.57 6.04 -31.07
C MET A 1 7.23 5.48 -32.31
N SER A 2 8.57 5.56 -32.41
CA SER A 2 9.28 4.91 -33.52
C SER A 2 9.14 3.41 -33.36
N SER A 3 8.71 2.71 -34.41
CA SER A 3 8.63 1.26 -34.41
C SER A 3 10.02 0.66 -34.13
N PRO A 4 10.12 -0.42 -33.32
CA PRO A 4 11.37 -1.13 -33.13
C PRO A 4 11.85 -1.71 -34.47
N VAL A 5 13.12 -1.47 -34.80
CA VAL A 5 13.74 -1.99 -36.03
C VAL A 5 14.20 -3.42 -35.76
N ILE A 6 13.63 -4.38 -36.49
CA ILE A 6 14.06 -5.79 -36.47
C ILE A 6 15.23 -5.90 -37.46
N ASN A 7 16.44 -6.16 -36.95
CA ASN A 7 17.67 -6.19 -37.75
C ASN A 7 18.16 -7.60 -38.09
N ASP A 8 17.46 -8.64 -37.62
CA ASP A 8 17.85 -10.03 -37.85
C ASP A 8 17.01 -10.62 -38.98
N GLN A 9 17.69 -11.01 -40.07
CA GLN A 9 17.07 -11.51 -41.28
C GLN A 9 16.38 -12.86 -41.05
N GLU A 10 16.91 -13.69 -40.16
CA GLU A 10 16.31 -14.98 -39.77
C GLU A 10 15.00 -14.76 -39.01
N CYS A 11 14.99 -13.80 -38.08
CA CYS A 11 13.76 -13.43 -37.36
C CYS A 11 12.68 -12.86 -38.29
N ILE A 12 13.05 -12.06 -39.31
CA ILE A 12 12.08 -11.54 -40.28
C ILE A 12 11.46 -12.68 -41.09
N GLU A 13 12.28 -13.64 -41.53
CA GLU A 13 11.81 -14.82 -42.27
C GLU A 13 10.87 -15.67 -41.41
N ASP A 14 11.20 -15.90 -40.14
CA ASP A 14 10.33 -16.62 -39.20
C ASP A 14 9.00 -15.91 -38.96
N LEU A 15 9.00 -14.57 -38.82
CA LEU A 15 7.78 -13.79 -38.66
C LEU A 15 6.89 -13.79 -39.90
N ILE A 16 7.50 -13.85 -41.09
CA ILE A 16 6.78 -13.99 -42.36
C ILE A 16 6.19 -15.41 -42.48
N ASN A 17 6.99 -16.44 -42.18
CA ASN A 17 6.57 -17.84 -42.21
C ASN A 17 5.43 -18.11 -41.23
N ALA A 18 5.42 -17.41 -40.08
CA ALA A 18 4.34 -17.47 -39.10
C ALA A 18 3.10 -16.63 -39.48
N GLU A 19 3.13 -15.92 -40.61
CA GLU A 19 2.10 -14.99 -41.10
C GLU A 19 1.83 -13.83 -40.14
N LEU A 20 2.81 -13.45 -39.31
CA LEU A 20 2.70 -12.34 -38.35
C LEU A 20 3.11 -11.00 -39.00
N VAL A 21 3.99 -11.07 -40.00
CA VAL A 21 4.47 -9.93 -40.79
C VAL A 21 4.34 -10.27 -42.28
N THR A 22 4.01 -9.29 -43.10
CA THR A 22 4.02 -9.38 -44.56
C THR A 22 4.83 -8.23 -45.15
N TYR A 23 5.18 -8.30 -46.43
CA TYR A 23 5.92 -7.23 -47.09
C TYR A 23 5.43 -6.96 -48.51
N THR A 24 5.57 -5.71 -48.93
CA THR A 24 5.44 -5.27 -50.33
C THR A 24 6.82 -4.94 -50.89
N GLN A 25 7.00 -5.08 -52.19
CA GLN A 25 8.24 -4.68 -52.87
C GLN A 25 7.95 -3.59 -53.89
N ALA A 26 8.61 -2.45 -53.72
CA ALA A 26 8.62 -1.36 -54.69
C ALA A 26 10.06 -0.88 -54.87
N ASN A 27 10.51 -0.75 -56.12
CA ASN A 27 11.84 -0.22 -56.46
C ASN A 27 13.03 -0.94 -55.77
N GLY A 28 12.92 -2.26 -55.54
CA GLY A 28 13.96 -3.06 -54.89
C GLY A 28 14.03 -2.93 -53.36
N VAL A 29 13.09 -2.21 -52.75
CA VAL A 29 12.98 -2.06 -51.29
C VAL A 29 11.79 -2.88 -50.79
N LYS A 30 12.02 -3.68 -49.73
CA LYS A 30 10.97 -4.40 -49.00
C LYS A 30 10.39 -3.49 -47.92
N GLU A 31 9.08 -3.28 -47.95
CA GLU A 31 8.35 -2.57 -46.90
C GLU A 31 7.51 -3.57 -46.10
N PHE A 32 7.77 -3.68 -44.80
CA PHE A 32 7.12 -4.67 -43.93
C PHE A 32 5.92 -4.07 -43.21
N THR A 33 4.83 -4.84 -43.13
CA THR A 33 3.61 -4.49 -42.41
C THR A 33 3.17 -5.64 -41.52
N ILE A 34 2.66 -5.32 -40.33
CA ILE A 34 2.16 -6.33 -39.40
C ILE A 34 0.78 -6.79 -39.87
N THR A 35 0.56 -8.10 -39.89
CA THR A 35 -0.74 -8.67 -40.27
C THR A 35 -1.74 -8.56 -39.11
N ASN A 36 -3.03 -8.74 -39.39
CA ASN A 36 -4.04 -8.82 -38.33
C ASN A 36 -3.73 -9.91 -37.29
N LYS A 37 -3.15 -11.04 -37.74
CA LYS A 37 -2.70 -12.14 -36.87
C LYS A 37 -1.56 -11.71 -35.95
N GLY A 38 -0.60 -10.95 -36.49
CA GLY A 38 0.47 -10.32 -35.72
C GLY A 38 -0.07 -9.33 -34.68
N THR A 39 -1.05 -8.50 -35.06
CA THR A 39 -1.71 -7.56 -34.15
C THR A 39 -2.41 -8.28 -32.99
N ILE A 40 -3.21 -9.32 -33.28
CA ILE A 40 -3.90 -10.12 -32.25
C ILE A 40 -2.90 -10.78 -31.31
N LEU A 41 -1.78 -11.31 -31.83
CA LEU A 41 -0.73 -11.90 -31.00
C LEU A 41 -0.11 -10.87 -30.06
N MET A 42 0.22 -9.67 -30.56
CA MET A 42 0.74 -8.59 -29.72
C MET A 42 -0.24 -8.18 -28.63
N GLU A 43 -1.53 -8.01 -28.96
CA GLU A 43 -2.57 -7.70 -27.98
C GLU A 43 -2.72 -8.81 -26.92
N THR A 44 -2.62 -10.07 -27.34
CA THR A 44 -2.66 -11.21 -26.43
C THR A 44 -1.46 -11.23 -25.49
N LEU A 45 -0.26 -10.95 -26.02
CA LEU A 45 0.97 -10.87 -25.25
C LEU A 45 0.92 -9.71 -24.26
N ASP A 46 0.47 -8.53 -24.68
CA ASP A 46 0.24 -7.38 -23.80
C ASP A 46 -0.74 -7.71 -22.68
N GLY A 47 -1.76 -8.53 -22.97
CA GLY A 47 -2.70 -9.09 -21.99
C GLY A 47 -2.02 -9.88 -20.86
N TYR A 48 -0.98 -10.67 -21.17
CA TYR A 48 -0.21 -11.42 -20.15
C TYR A 48 0.65 -10.51 -19.27
N PHE A 49 1.05 -9.34 -19.78
CA PHE A 49 1.86 -8.37 -19.04
C PHE A 49 1.02 -7.27 -18.36
N LEU A 50 -0.31 -7.40 -18.34
CA LEU A 50 -1.18 -6.57 -17.51
C LEU A 50 -0.84 -6.80 -16.04
N LYS A 51 0.11 -6.01 -15.52
CA LYS A 51 0.33 -5.87 -14.08
C LYS A 51 -1.03 -5.59 -13.46
N ALA A 52 -1.47 -6.47 -12.56
CA ALA A 52 -2.73 -6.29 -11.85
C ALA A 52 -2.82 -4.84 -11.38
N LYS A 53 -3.84 -4.11 -11.84
CA LYS A 53 -3.97 -2.68 -11.60
C LYS A 53 -3.95 -2.47 -10.09
N LYS A 54 -2.97 -1.71 -9.58
CA LYS A 54 -2.88 -1.42 -8.14
C LYS A 54 -4.22 -0.86 -7.68
N LYS A 55 -4.80 -1.45 -6.63
CA LYS A 55 -6.05 -0.98 -6.03
C LYS A 55 -5.91 0.50 -5.69
N THR A 56 -6.89 1.32 -6.04
CA THR A 56 -6.89 2.74 -5.64
C THR A 56 -7.06 2.87 -4.13
N ASN A 57 -6.70 4.02 -3.56
CA ASN A 57 -6.92 4.28 -2.12
C ASN A 57 -8.40 4.16 -1.74
N ILE A 58 -9.32 4.59 -2.62
CA ILE A 58 -10.76 4.46 -2.42
C ILE A 58 -11.19 3.00 -2.36
N GLN A 59 -10.62 2.14 -3.22
CA GLN A 59 -10.92 0.71 -3.23
C GLN A 59 -10.35 -0.03 -2.02
N LEU A 60 -9.26 0.47 -1.42
CA LEU A 60 -8.63 -0.13 -0.25
C LEU A 60 -9.26 0.34 1.07
N MET A 61 -9.51 1.65 1.19
CA MET A 61 -9.79 2.31 2.46
C MET A 61 -11.18 2.96 2.52
N GLY A 62 -11.96 2.89 1.43
CA GLY A 62 -13.26 3.53 1.31
C GLY A 62 -13.22 4.97 0.79
N LYS A 63 -14.38 5.52 0.42
CA LYS A 63 -14.49 6.84 -0.21
C LYS A 63 -14.09 8.01 0.72
N SER A 64 -14.40 7.91 2.01
CA SER A 64 -14.14 8.93 3.03
C SER A 64 -12.88 8.65 3.84
N PHE A 65 -11.89 7.97 3.24
CA PHE A 65 -10.69 7.56 3.98
C PHE A 65 -9.88 8.75 4.51
N LEU A 66 -9.90 9.90 3.83
CA LEU A 66 -9.21 11.10 4.28
C LEU A 66 -9.77 11.60 5.63
N ASP A 67 -11.10 11.68 5.75
CA ASP A 67 -11.77 12.08 6.99
C ASP A 67 -11.46 11.12 8.14
N LYS A 68 -11.36 9.82 7.83
CA LYS A 68 -10.98 8.78 8.80
C LYS A 68 -9.53 8.92 9.24
N ILE A 69 -8.61 9.24 8.32
CA ILE A 69 -7.21 9.53 8.65
C ILE A 69 -7.08 10.76 9.53
N GLU A 70 -7.84 11.83 9.25
CA GLU A 70 -7.86 13.02 10.10
C GLU A 70 -8.38 12.70 11.50
N SER A 71 -9.49 11.96 11.58
CA SER A 71 -10.04 11.50 12.85
C SER A 71 -9.03 10.67 13.64
N TYR A 72 -8.32 9.75 12.98
CA TYR A 72 -7.26 8.93 13.58
C TYR A 72 -6.12 9.82 14.10
N ARG A 73 -5.68 10.77 13.28
CA ARG A 73 -4.58 11.69 13.59
C ARG A 73 -4.90 12.53 14.82
N ASP A 74 -6.15 12.93 15.01
CA ASP A 74 -6.55 13.80 16.11
C ASP A 74 -6.66 13.10 17.46
N VAL A 75 -6.68 11.76 17.50
CA VAL A 75 -6.53 10.98 18.74
C VAL A 75 -5.16 11.21 19.38
N PHE A 76 -4.11 11.38 18.58
CA PHE A 76 -2.76 11.66 19.08
C PHE A 76 -2.68 13.06 19.70
N PRO A 77 -1.84 13.30 20.72
CA PRO A 77 -1.68 14.63 21.32
C PRO A 77 -1.17 15.65 20.29
N ALA A 78 -1.56 16.91 20.46
CA ALA A 78 -1.02 17.99 19.65
C ALA A 78 0.44 18.30 20.06
N GLY A 79 1.28 18.68 19.10
CA GLY A 79 2.67 19.07 19.35
C GLY A 79 3.68 17.92 19.27
N LYS A 80 4.76 18.05 20.05
CA LYS A 80 5.89 17.12 20.05
C LYS A 80 5.81 16.15 21.23
N LEU A 81 6.17 14.91 20.98
CA LEU A 81 6.40 13.90 22.01
C LEU A 81 7.68 14.23 22.79
N PRO A 82 7.91 13.61 23.96
CA PRO A 82 9.17 13.72 24.70
C PRO A 82 10.41 13.35 23.86
N SER A 83 10.23 12.54 22.81
CA SER A 83 11.27 12.24 21.82
C SER A 83 11.65 13.40 20.90
N GLY A 84 10.99 14.56 21.00
CA GLY A 84 11.19 15.75 20.16
C GLY A 84 10.51 15.66 18.79
N LYS A 85 9.94 14.51 18.43
CA LYS A 85 9.22 14.29 17.16
C LYS A 85 7.76 14.71 17.26
N PRO A 86 7.13 15.19 16.17
CA PRO A 86 5.71 15.49 16.16
C PRO A 86 4.89 14.22 16.39
N ALA A 87 3.95 14.25 17.34
CA ALA A 87 3.05 13.14 17.60
C ALA A 87 2.14 12.87 16.38
N ARG A 88 1.60 13.95 15.81
CA ARG A 88 0.76 13.95 14.61
C ARG A 88 1.59 14.15 13.35
N ASN A 89 1.68 13.13 12.52
CA ASN A 89 2.24 13.23 11.17
C ASN A 89 1.20 13.83 10.21
N ASN A 90 1.64 14.28 9.04
CA ASN A 90 0.74 14.87 8.04
C ASN A 90 -0.12 13.79 7.36
N VAL A 91 -1.30 14.18 6.86
CA VAL A 91 -2.29 13.28 6.25
C VAL A 91 -1.72 12.51 5.06
N LYS A 92 -0.82 13.11 4.26
CA LYS A 92 -0.18 12.44 3.13
C LYS A 92 0.70 11.26 3.58
N ALA A 93 1.56 11.47 4.57
CA ALA A 93 2.41 10.41 5.13
C ALA A 93 1.58 9.31 5.79
N LEU A 94 0.49 9.68 6.49
CA LEU A 94 -0.44 8.72 7.06
C LEU A 94 -1.18 7.93 5.97
N SER A 95 -1.59 8.57 4.87
CA SER A 95 -2.24 7.89 3.74
C SER A 95 -1.37 6.81 3.12
N GLU A 96 -0.06 7.05 3.00
CA GLU A 96 0.90 6.06 2.49
C GLU A 96 1.07 4.89 3.47
N SER A 97 1.16 5.18 4.79
CA SER A 97 1.22 4.12 5.82
C SER A 97 -0.06 3.30 5.87
N PHE A 98 -1.24 3.92 5.87
CA PHE A 98 -2.53 3.22 5.90
C PHE A 98 -2.76 2.41 4.63
N ARG A 99 -2.35 2.92 3.47
CA ARG A 99 -2.42 2.13 2.24
C ARG A 99 -1.70 0.80 2.38
N TRP A 100 -0.46 0.80 2.88
CA TRP A 100 0.29 -0.44 3.15
C TRP A 100 -0.42 -1.30 4.19
N PHE A 101 -0.95 -0.68 5.25
CA PHE A 101 -1.67 -1.37 6.32
C PHE A 101 -2.89 -2.14 5.78
N PHE A 102 -3.78 -1.49 5.03
CA PHE A 102 -4.96 -2.12 4.41
C PHE A 102 -4.63 -3.07 3.24
N GLU A 103 -3.42 -2.99 2.66
CA GLU A 103 -2.92 -4.00 1.72
C GLU A 103 -2.43 -5.27 2.45
N THR A 104 -2.04 -5.15 3.72
CA THR A 104 -1.39 -6.20 4.51
C THR A 104 -2.36 -6.90 5.47
N TYR A 105 -3.27 -6.15 6.05
CA TYR A 105 -4.16 -6.58 7.11
C TYR A 105 -5.62 -6.31 6.77
N ASP A 106 -6.51 -7.12 7.32
CA ASP A 106 -7.95 -6.98 7.18
C ASP A 106 -8.54 -6.47 8.49
N TYR A 107 -8.58 -5.14 8.64
CA TYR A 107 -9.21 -4.45 9.77
C TYR A 107 -10.14 -3.34 9.27
N THR A 108 -11.15 -3.04 10.06
CA THR A 108 -12.06 -1.93 9.85
C THR A 108 -11.52 -0.64 10.44
N TRP A 109 -12.02 0.50 9.96
CA TRP A 109 -11.71 1.80 10.55
C TRP A 109 -12.13 1.93 12.02
N ASP A 110 -13.17 1.20 12.44
CA ASP A 110 -13.68 1.26 13.81
C ASP A 110 -12.74 0.51 14.76
N GLU A 111 -12.23 -0.66 14.34
CA GLU A 111 -11.16 -1.39 15.07
C GLU A 111 -9.89 -0.53 15.19
N ILE A 112 -9.46 0.10 14.08
CA ILE A 112 -8.32 1.02 14.08
C ILE A 112 -8.52 2.15 15.08
N MET A 113 -9.71 2.75 15.11
CA MET A 113 -10.01 3.87 16.01
C MET A 113 -10.01 3.44 17.47
N ALA A 114 -10.58 2.28 17.78
CA ALA A 114 -10.58 1.71 19.14
C ALA A 114 -9.15 1.39 19.61
N ALA A 115 -8.37 0.68 18.78
CA ALA A 115 -6.97 0.36 19.01
C ALA A 115 -6.12 1.60 19.25
N THR A 116 -6.34 2.66 18.46
CA THR A 116 -5.61 3.93 18.59
C THR A 116 -5.92 4.64 19.90
N LYS A 117 -7.19 4.66 20.32
CA LYS A 117 -7.58 5.27 21.60
C LYS A 117 -7.00 4.49 22.78
N MET A 118 -7.05 3.16 22.73
CA MET A 118 -6.42 2.29 23.72
C MET A 118 -4.92 2.62 23.85
N TYR A 119 -4.20 2.61 22.73
CA TYR A 119 -2.79 2.95 22.68
C TYR A 119 -2.48 4.33 23.28
N VAL A 120 -3.12 5.40 22.80
CA VAL A 120 -2.81 6.76 23.27
C VAL A 120 -3.18 6.96 24.74
N ASN A 121 -4.23 6.29 25.23
CA ASN A 121 -4.64 6.37 26.63
C ASN A 121 -3.60 5.74 27.57
N GLU A 122 -3.02 4.60 27.20
CA GLU A 122 -1.96 3.92 27.97
C GLU A 122 -0.77 4.84 28.25
N TYR A 123 -0.39 5.65 27.27
CA TYR A 123 0.75 6.57 27.39
C TYR A 123 0.39 7.93 28.01
N ARG A 124 -0.89 8.22 28.27
CA ARG A 124 -1.33 9.52 28.80
C ARG A 124 -0.80 9.76 30.22
N GLU A 125 -0.82 8.74 31.07
CA GLU A 125 -0.40 8.84 32.47
C GLU A 125 1.10 9.12 32.62
N ASN A 126 1.91 8.65 31.66
CA ASN A 126 3.36 8.84 31.65
C ASN A 126 3.82 9.93 30.68
N ASN A 127 3.02 10.99 30.49
CA ASN A 127 3.34 12.15 29.64
C ASN A 127 3.81 11.77 28.22
N TYR A 128 3.24 10.71 27.65
CA TYR A 128 3.56 10.19 26.32
C TYR A 128 5.01 9.71 26.16
N LEU A 129 5.68 9.35 27.25
CA LEU A 129 7.04 8.82 27.22
C LEU A 129 7.07 7.48 26.46
N TYR A 130 8.06 7.32 25.57
CA TYR A 130 8.22 6.17 24.67
C TYR A 130 7.11 5.94 23.64
N MET A 131 6.07 6.78 23.63
CA MET A 131 5.02 6.70 22.63
C MET A 131 5.60 6.91 21.22
N GLN A 132 5.10 6.13 20.26
CA GLN A 132 5.43 6.27 18.86
C GLN A 132 4.67 7.45 18.24
N THR A 133 5.18 7.97 17.12
CA THR A 133 4.43 8.93 16.33
C THR A 133 3.28 8.22 15.61
N SER A 134 2.23 8.95 15.27
CA SER A 134 1.06 8.43 14.54
C SER A 134 1.42 7.67 13.26
N GLN A 135 2.48 8.03 12.54
CA GLN A 135 2.94 7.27 11.38
C GLN A 135 3.56 5.92 11.76
N TYR A 136 4.43 5.90 12.78
CA TYR A 136 5.16 4.69 13.16
C TYR A 136 4.29 3.67 13.87
N PHE A 137 3.25 4.13 14.56
CA PHE A 137 2.22 3.25 15.12
C PHE A 137 1.52 2.44 14.01
N VAL A 138 1.18 3.08 12.88
CA VAL A 138 0.61 2.37 11.71
C VAL A 138 1.66 1.49 11.04
N ALA A 139 2.84 2.05 10.74
CA ALA A 139 3.87 1.36 9.98
C ALA A 139 5.26 1.88 10.31
N LYS A 140 6.14 1.00 10.79
CA LYS A 140 7.55 1.30 10.99
C LYS A 140 8.38 0.37 10.11
N GLN A 141 9.28 0.96 9.33
CA GLN A 141 10.23 0.20 8.51
C GLN A 141 11.56 0.08 9.25
N ASP A 142 12.12 -1.12 9.28
CA ASP A 142 13.44 -1.36 9.83
C ASP A 142 14.57 -1.11 8.80
N LYS A 143 15.81 -1.36 9.22
CA LYS A 143 17.01 -1.23 8.36
C LYS A 143 17.04 -2.24 7.21
N HIS A 144 16.32 -3.35 7.32
CA HIS A 144 16.21 -4.40 6.31
C HIS A 144 15.01 -4.20 5.38
N LYS A 145 14.33 -3.04 5.45
CA LYS A 145 13.15 -2.69 4.67
C LYS A 145 11.92 -3.56 4.96
N VAL A 146 11.89 -4.23 6.11
CA VAL A 146 10.72 -4.94 6.61
C VAL A 146 9.85 -3.94 7.37
N LYS A 147 8.56 -3.92 7.05
CA LYS A 147 7.57 -3.09 7.75
C LYS A 147 6.84 -3.92 8.79
N THR A 148 6.67 -3.34 9.97
CA THR A 148 5.84 -3.89 11.06
C THR A 148 4.81 -2.85 11.49
N SER A 149 3.73 -3.30 12.15
CA SER A 149 2.63 -2.46 12.59
C SER A 149 2.29 -2.74 14.04
N THR A 150 2.54 -1.79 14.93
CA THR A 150 2.07 -1.86 16.32
C THR A 150 0.55 -1.67 16.38
N LEU A 151 -0.04 -0.91 15.44
CA LEU A 151 -1.49 -0.79 15.31
C LEU A 151 -2.17 -2.15 15.07
N ALA A 152 -1.57 -3.04 14.26
CA ALA A 152 -2.14 -4.37 14.03
C ALA A 152 -2.23 -5.16 15.34
N ASP A 153 -1.16 -5.17 16.15
CA ASP A 153 -1.14 -5.83 17.45
C ASP A 153 -2.27 -5.30 18.36
N TYR A 154 -2.49 -3.99 18.40
CA TYR A 154 -3.59 -3.39 19.16
C TYR A 154 -4.98 -3.69 18.57
N CYS A 155 -5.11 -3.79 17.24
CA CYS A 155 -6.36 -4.22 16.63
C CYS A 155 -6.72 -5.66 17.02
N ASP A 156 -5.72 -6.56 17.09
CA ASP A 156 -5.95 -7.93 17.57
C ASP A 156 -6.37 -7.94 19.05
N MET A 157 -5.74 -7.14 19.91
CA MET A 157 -6.18 -6.97 21.31
C MET A 157 -7.65 -6.53 21.41
N ILE A 158 -8.10 -5.63 20.53
CA ILE A 158 -9.51 -5.19 20.47
C ILE A 158 -10.42 -6.36 20.07
N ARG A 159 -10.02 -7.17 19.07
CA ARG A 159 -10.79 -8.35 18.64
C ARG A 159 -10.89 -9.41 19.73
N ASP A 160 -9.81 -9.61 20.46
CA ASP A 160 -9.72 -10.56 21.56
C ASP A 160 -10.46 -10.07 22.82
N GLY A 161 -10.95 -8.83 22.81
CA GLY A 161 -11.74 -8.25 23.90
C GLY A 161 -10.89 -7.81 25.10
N VAL A 162 -9.59 -7.58 24.91
CA VAL A 162 -8.68 -7.11 25.96
C VAL A 162 -9.09 -5.70 26.39
N GLN A 163 -9.30 -5.50 27.69
CA GLN A 163 -9.51 -4.17 28.28
C GLN A 163 -8.25 -3.74 29.02
N THR A 164 -7.81 -2.51 28.76
CA THR A 164 -6.64 -1.91 29.40
C THR A 164 -7.01 -0.88 30.47
N GLU A 165 -8.30 -0.70 30.77
CA GLU A 165 -8.70 0.08 31.94
C GLU A 165 -8.26 -0.71 33.18
N GLN A 166 -7.40 -0.09 33.99
CA GLN A 166 -6.75 -0.74 35.13
C GLN A 166 -7.78 -1.42 36.03
N GLU A 167 -7.79 -2.76 36.07
CA GLU A 167 -8.42 -3.48 37.18
C GLU A 167 -7.66 -3.11 38.45
N HIS A 168 -8.20 -2.15 39.22
CA HIS A 168 -7.69 -1.85 40.55
C HIS A 168 -7.89 -3.09 41.44
N PHE A 169 -6.85 -3.92 41.54
CA PHE A 169 -6.80 -5.00 42.50
C PHE A 169 -6.70 -4.38 43.91
N THR A 170 -7.84 -4.21 44.58
CA THR A 170 -7.85 -3.91 46.02
C THR A 170 -7.64 -5.22 46.77
N GLU A 171 -6.39 -5.51 47.13
CA GLU A 171 -6.10 -6.58 48.07
C GLU A 171 -6.67 -6.18 49.45
N LYS A 172 -7.72 -6.88 49.90
CA LYS A 172 -8.14 -6.81 51.30
C LYS A 172 -7.10 -7.54 52.13
N VAL A 173 -6.20 -6.78 52.75
CA VAL A 173 -5.39 -7.30 53.86
C VAL A 173 -6.38 -7.64 55.00
N VAL A 174 -6.45 -8.92 55.35
CA VAL A 174 -7.23 -9.48 56.47
C VAL A 174 -6.39 -9.48 57.74
#